data_AF-A0A429B2J2-F1
#
_entry.id   AF-A0A429B2J2-F1
#
_cell.length_a   1.000
_cell.length_b   1.000
_cell.length_c   1.000
_cell.angle_alpha   90.00
_cell.angle_beta   90.00
_cell.angle_gamma   90.00
#
_symmetry.space_group_name_H-M   'P 1'
#
loop_
_entity.id
_entity.type
_entity.pdbx_description
1 polymer ?
#
loop_
_entity_poly.entity_id
_entity_poly.type
_entity_poly.pdbx_seq_one_letter_code
_entity_poly.pdbx_strand_id
1 'polypeptide(L)'
;MSDYVIEVPSSHLYPGLVLDAPAHAEDFLVLFADDSESRAQLLGDDSGRPVLRVGGYMTSSGTVVDERVWTVRETLRTGERLRIRLGRSLPSPVGG
;
A
#
# COMPACT_ATOMS: atom_id res chain seq x y z
N MET A 1 -3.63 -13.74 13.59
CA MET A 1 -3.31 -12.66 12.63
C MET A 1 -3.83 -13.15 11.30
N SER A 2 -4.83 -12.48 10.74
CA SER A 2 -5.29 -12.80 9.38
C SER A 2 -4.42 -11.99 8.44
N ASP A 3 -3.52 -12.65 7.73
CA ASP A 3 -2.71 -12.01 6.71
C ASP A 3 -3.61 -11.79 5.49
N TYR A 4 -4.19 -10.60 5.38
CA TYR A 4 -4.95 -10.21 4.20
C TYR A 4 -3.97 -9.97 3.05
N VAL A 5 -4.24 -10.57 1.90
CA VAL A 5 -3.46 -10.36 0.67
C VAL A 5 -4.28 -9.53 -0.30
N ILE A 6 -3.67 -8.48 -0.86
CA ILE A 6 -4.22 -7.70 -1.96
C ILE A 6 -3.34 -7.90 -3.20
N GLU A 7 -3.96 -8.16 -4.34
CA GLU A 7 -3.25 -8.31 -5.61
C GLU A 7 -3.18 -6.97 -6.34
N VAL A 8 -2.00 -6.64 -6.85
CA VAL A 8 -1.74 -5.45 -7.65
C VAL A 8 -1.27 -5.88 -9.04
N PRO A 9 -1.93 -5.45 -10.13
CA PRO A 9 -1.60 -5.86 -11.50
C PRO A 9 -0.35 -5.15 -12.06
N SER A 10 0.60 -4.78 -11.21
CA SER A 10 1.84 -4.09 -11.54
C SER A 10 2.93 -4.56 -10.57
N SER A 11 4.20 -4.46 -10.98
CA SER A 11 5.36 -4.65 -10.09
C SER A 11 5.68 -3.41 -9.25
N HIS A 12 4.97 -2.30 -9.47
CA HIS A 12 5.21 -1.04 -8.77
C HIS A 12 3.89 -0.35 -8.39
N LEU A 13 3.90 0.37 -7.28
CA LEU A 13 2.85 1.32 -6.96
C LEU A 13 3.08 2.64 -7.69
N TYR A 14 2.00 3.32 -8.04
CA TYR A 14 2.05 4.61 -8.74
C TYR A 14 0.83 5.47 -8.40
N PRO A 15 0.91 6.81 -8.57
CA PRO A 15 -0.22 7.70 -8.33
C PRO A 15 -1.43 7.35 -9.21
N GLY A 16 -2.60 7.24 -8.59
CA GLY A 16 -3.86 6.89 -9.25
C GLY A 16 -4.19 5.39 -9.22
N LEU A 17 -3.23 4.53 -8.86
CA LEU A 17 -3.51 3.10 -8.62
C LEU A 17 -4.59 2.95 -7.54
N VAL A 18 -5.51 2.02 -7.76
CA VAL A 18 -6.59 1.70 -6.81
C VAL A 18 -6.32 0.33 -6.23
N LEU A 19 -6.23 0.26 -4.91
CA LEU A 19 -6.12 -0.98 -4.15
C LEU A 19 -7.50 -1.38 -3.64
N ASP A 20 -7.81 -2.68 -3.63
CA ASP A 20 -9.02 -3.23 -3.02
C ASP A 20 -8.63 -4.04 -1.78
N ALA A 21 -8.73 -3.40 -0.62
CA ALA A 21 -8.37 -3.98 0.67
C ALA A 21 -9.62 -4.33 1.49
N PRO A 22 -9.54 -5.27 2.43
CA PRO A 22 -10.61 -5.47 3.41
C PRO A 22 -10.83 -4.21 4.26
N ALA A 23 -12.07 -3.83 4.50
CA ALA A 23 -12.38 -2.52 5.08
C ALA A 23 -12.03 -2.38 6.57
N HIS A 24 -11.76 -3.49 7.24
CA HIS A 24 -11.35 -3.58 8.65
C HIS A 24 -9.87 -3.93 8.80
N ALA A 25 -9.13 -4.06 7.70
CA ALA A 25 -7.70 -4.35 7.73
C ALA A 25 -6.89 -3.06 7.64
N GLU A 26 -6.09 -2.80 8.66
CA GLU A 26 -5.08 -1.74 8.66
C GLU A 26 -3.70 -2.25 8.24
N ASP A 27 -3.52 -3.58 8.15
CA ASP A 27 -2.29 -4.25 7.76
C ASP A 27 -2.63 -5.40 6.78
N PHE A 28 -1.89 -5.46 5.68
CA PHE A 28 -2.06 -6.45 4.63
C PHE A 28 -0.78 -6.63 3.82
N LEU A 29 -0.65 -7.79 3.18
CA LEU A 29 0.37 -8.07 2.17
C LEU A 29 -0.10 -7.58 0.80
N VAL A 30 0.79 -6.93 0.08
CA VAL A 30 0.62 -6.57 -1.32
C VAL A 30 1.37 -7.60 -2.14
N LEU A 31 0.64 -8.40 -2.92
CA LEU A 31 1.20 -9.29 -3.92
C LEU A 31 1.21 -8.56 -5.26
N PHE A 32 2.40 -8.29 -5.77
CA PHE A 32 2.60 -7.64 -7.05
C PHE A 32 2.52 -8.64 -8.21
N ALA A 33 2.30 -8.14 -9.43
CA ALA A 33 2.14 -8.98 -10.61
C ALA A 33 3.39 -9.79 -11.02
N ASP A 34 4.53 -9.47 -10.42
CA ASP A 34 5.80 -10.18 -10.62
C ASP A 34 6.14 -11.14 -9.47
N ASP A 35 5.13 -11.54 -8.71
CA ASP A 35 5.19 -12.41 -7.52
C ASP A 35 6.04 -11.86 -6.36
N SER A 36 6.47 -10.61 -6.44
CA SER A 36 7.08 -9.93 -5.29
C SER A 36 6.01 -9.54 -4.27
N GLU A 37 6.39 -9.52 -3.00
CA GLU A 37 5.50 -9.20 -1.89
C GLU A 37 6.05 -8.06 -1.05
N SER A 38 5.15 -7.21 -0.54
CA SER A 38 5.49 -6.23 0.49
C SER A 38 4.39 -6.08 1.51
N ARG A 39 4.77 -5.84 2.76
CA ARG A 39 3.81 -5.49 3.81
C ARG A 39 3.38 -4.04 3.65
N ALA A 40 2.08 -3.80 3.74
CA ALA A 40 1.50 -2.47 3.68
C ALA A 40 0.60 -2.21 4.90
N GLN A 41 0.64 -0.96 5.36
CA GLN A 41 -0.13 -0.49 6.49
C GLN A 41 -0.87 0.79 6.13
N LEU A 42 -2.17 0.80 6.36
CA LEU A 42 -3.01 1.99 6.26
C LEU A 42 -2.97 2.72 7.61
N LEU A 43 -2.42 3.92 7.60
CA LEU A 43 -2.16 4.73 8.79
C LEU A 43 -2.82 6.11 8.65
N GLY A 44 -2.92 6.85 9.75
CA GLY A 44 -3.18 8.30 9.72
C GLY A 44 -1.87 9.08 9.80
N ASP A 45 -1.73 10.15 9.01
CA ASP A 45 -0.68 11.15 9.22
C ASP A 45 -0.96 12.02 10.46
N ASP A 46 -0.06 12.96 10.78
CA ASP A 46 -0.21 13.87 11.93
C ASP A 46 -1.47 14.75 11.86
N SER A 47 -2.05 14.91 10.68
CA SER A 47 -3.31 15.63 10.46
C SER A 47 -4.53 14.69 10.43
N GLY A 48 -4.35 13.40 10.73
CA GLY A 48 -5.37 12.36 10.69
C GLY A 48 -5.78 11.96 9.27
N ARG A 49 -5.02 12.35 8.23
CA ARG A 49 -5.34 11.97 6.85
C ARG A 49 -4.78 10.58 6.56
N PRO A 50 -5.53 9.73 5.82
CA PRO A 50 -5.06 8.39 5.51
C PRO A 50 -3.81 8.42 4.61
N VAL A 51 -2.83 7.61 4.97
CA VAL A 51 -1.62 7.33 4.20
C VAL A 51 -1.37 5.83 4.18
N LEU A 52 -0.78 5.34 3.10
CA LEU A 52 -0.39 3.94 2.98
C LEU A 52 1.13 3.83 3.07
N ARG A 53 1.64 3.25 4.14
CA ARG A 53 3.05 2.85 4.25
C ARG A 53 3.21 1.49 3.58
N VAL A 54 4.20 1.35 2.70
CA VAL A 54 4.53 0.09 2.03
C VAL A 54 6.00 -0.18 2.24
N GLY A 55 6.30 -1.32 2.86
CA GLY A 55 7.66 -1.77 3.15
C GLY A 55 8.50 -1.89 1.88
N GLY A 56 9.82 -1.89 2.05
CA GLY A 56 10.73 -2.15 0.94
C GLY A 56 10.55 -3.58 0.41
N TYR A 57 10.75 -3.75 -0.89
CA TYR A 57 10.67 -5.06 -1.56
C TYR A 57 11.67 -5.11 -2.72
N MET A 58 11.94 -6.33 -3.20
CA MET A 58 12.75 -6.57 -4.38
C MET A 58 11.85 -7.16 -5.46
N THR A 59 11.82 -6.54 -6.63
CA THR A 59 11.12 -7.10 -7.79
C THR A 59 11.80 -8.39 -8.24
N SER A 60 11.09 -9.22 -8.99
CA SER A 60 11.67 -10.45 -9.59
C SER A 60 12.86 -10.17 -10.51
N SER A 61 12.96 -8.96 -11.07
CA SER A 61 14.09 -8.49 -11.88
C SER A 61 15.29 -7.99 -11.06
N GLY A 62 15.23 -8.08 -9.72
CA GLY A 62 16.30 -7.65 -8.82
C GLY A 62 16.33 -6.15 -8.55
N THR A 63 15.26 -5.40 -8.86
CA THR A 63 15.16 -3.98 -8.53
C THR A 63 14.75 -3.82 -7.08
N VAL A 64 15.58 -3.17 -6.27
CA VAL A 64 15.26 -2.83 -4.88
C VAL A 64 14.39 -1.58 -4.87
N VAL A 65 13.22 -1.71 -4.26
CA VAL A 65 12.31 -0.60 -3.98
C VAL A 65 12.35 -0.36 -2.48
N ASP A 66 12.84 0.82 -2.08
CA ASP A 66 12.82 1.22 -0.68
C ASP A 66 11.39 1.39 -0.16
N GLU A 67 11.25 1.35 1.16
CA GLU A 67 10.01 1.70 1.82
C GLU A 67 9.50 3.08 1.38
N ARG A 68 8.20 3.17 1.11
CA ARG A 68 7.54 4.41 0.70
C ARG A 68 6.23 4.62 1.41
N VAL A 69 5.92 5.88 1.68
CA VAL A 69 4.60 6.31 2.15
C VAL A 69 3.84 6.90 0.97
N TRP A 70 2.58 6.56 0.80
CA TRP A 70 1.72 7.04 -0.26
C TRP A 70 0.58 7.84 0.34
N THR A 71 0.38 9.08 -0.11
CA THR A 71 -0.84 9.81 0.26
C THR A 71 -2.05 9.05 -0.28
N VAL A 72 -3.16 8.99 0.47
CA VAL A 72 -4.43 8.48 -0.06
C VAL A 72 -5.25 9.64 -0.58
N ARG A 73 -5.63 9.60 -1.87
CA ARG A 73 -6.46 10.64 -2.49
C ARG A 73 -7.94 10.44 -2.24
N GLU A 74 -8.36 9.18 -2.17
CA GLU A 74 -9.76 8.81 -2.06
C GLU A 74 -9.87 7.44 -1.40
N THR A 75 -10.86 7.29 -0.54
CA THR A 75 -11.28 6.00 0.01
C THR A 75 -12.76 5.80 -0.26
N LEU A 76 -13.13 4.67 -0.86
CA LEU A 76 -14.54 4.28 -1.04
C LEU A 76 -14.80 2.95 -0.35
N ARG A 77 -15.67 2.97 0.67
CA ARG A 77 -16.09 1.76 1.38
C ARG A 77 -17.30 1.14 0.69
N THR A 78 -17.21 -0.13 0.35
CA THR A 78 -18.30 -0.92 -0.25
C THR A 78 -18.43 -2.24 0.51
N GLY A 79 -19.29 -2.26 1.53
CA GLY A 79 -19.41 -3.39 2.45
C GLY A 79 -18.11 -3.66 3.19
N GLU A 80 -17.62 -4.90 3.08
CA GLU A 80 -16.36 -5.37 3.68
C GLU A 80 -15.11 -5.00 2.87
N ARG A 81 -15.24 -4.20 1.81
CA ARG A 81 -14.13 -3.74 0.97
C ARG A 81 -13.90 -2.24 1.07
N LEU A 82 -12.65 -1.84 1.00
CA LEU A 82 -12.17 -0.48 0.98
C LEU A 82 -11.31 -0.28 -0.27
N ARG A 83 -11.81 0.53 -1.19
CA ARG A 83 -11.03 0.97 -2.35
C ARG A 83 -10.20 2.17 -1.97
N ILE A 84 -8.89 2.07 -2.15
CA ILE A 84 -7.91 3.09 -1.77
C ILE A 84 -7.24 3.60 -3.05
N ARG A 85 -7.49 4.86 -3.42
CA ARG A 85 -6.80 5.48 -4.55
C ARG A 85 -5.53 6.18 -4.07
N LEU A 86 -4.39 5.73 -4.57
CA LEU A 86 -3.09 6.28 -4.23
C LEU A 86 -2.88 7.67 -4.86
N GLY A 87 -2.21 8.52 -4.12
CA GLY A 87 -1.69 9.81 -4.57
C GLY A 87 -0.20 9.76 -4.80
N ARG A 88 0.49 10.85 -4.44
CA ARG A 88 1.95 10.93 -4.60
C ARG A 88 2.64 10.04 -3.55
N SER A 89 3.79 9.50 -3.91
CA SER A 89 4.70 8.92 -2.94
C SER A 89 5.45 10.03 -2.21
N LEU A 90 5.72 9.76 -0.94
CA LEU A 90 6.55 10.54 -0.04
C LEU A 90 7.75 9.65 0.33
N PRO A 91 8.93 10.23 0.56
CA PRO A 91 10.00 9.48 1.20
C PRO A 91 9.49 8.94 2.53
N SER A 92 9.78 7.66 2.84
CA SER A 92 9.50 7.17 4.19
C SER A 92 10.34 8.00 5.18
N PRO A 93 9.76 8.51 6.27
CA PRO A 93 10.58 9.09 7.33
C PRO A 93 11.55 8.01 7.79
N VAL A 94 12.84 8.28 7.62
CA VAL A 94 13.94 7.40 8.06
C VAL A 94 13.64 6.98 9.50
N GLY A 95 13.70 5.66 9.76
CA GLY A 95 13.32 5.07 11.05
C GLY A 95 13.89 5.86 12.24
N GLY A 96 12.99 6.21 13.16
CA GLY A 96 13.32 6.57 14.54
C GLY A 96 13.34 5.33 15.40
#